data_AF-A0ABD0RY73-F1
#
_entry.id   AF-A0ABD0RY73-F1
#
_cell.length_a   1.000
_cell.length_b   1.000
_cell.length_c   1.000
_cell.angle_alpha   90.00
_cell.angle_beta   90.00
_cell.angle_gamma   90.00
#
_symmetry.space_group_name_H-M   'P 1'
#
loop_
_entity.id
_entity.type
_entity.pdbx_description
1 polymer ?
#
loop_
_entity_poly.entity_id
_entity_poly.type
_entity_poly.pdbx_seq_one_letter_code
_entity_poly.pdbx_strand_id
1 'polypeptide(L)'
;IVLLGKTGPGKSSAGNTILGRNVFDVSHIPVSTTEHYKKHDGNVDGRKISVIDTPGLFHTSMSKEDLKAEIKKSVQMSAPGPHVFLLVIRLEQFT
;
A
#
# COMPACT_ATOMS: atom_id res chain seq x y z
N ILE A 1 -7.66 -5.75 0.17
CA ILE A 1 -6.50 -5.54 1.07
C ILE A 1 -5.95 -4.17 0.77
N VAL A 2 -5.79 -3.32 1.79
CA VAL A 2 -5.14 -2.00 1.65
C VAL A 2 -3.78 -2.09 2.35
N LEU A 3 -2.71 -1.77 1.63
CA LEU A 3 -1.34 -1.84 2.13
C LEU A 3 -0.95 -0.49 2.73
N LEU A 4 -0.61 -0.44 4.01
CA LEU A 4 -0.22 0.78 4.73
C LEU A 4 1.25 0.69 5.17
N GLY A 5 1.92 1.83 5.38
CA GLY A 5 3.32 1.85 5.85
C GLY A 5 4.09 3.08 5.38
N LYS A 6 5.35 3.19 5.81
CA LYS A 6 6.27 4.26 5.38
C LYS A 6 6.55 4.16 3.87
N THR A 7 7.03 5.23 3.26
CA THR A 7 7.50 5.21 1.86
C THR A 7 8.67 4.24 1.70
N GLY A 8 8.68 3.56 0.56
CA GLY A 8 9.66 2.55 0.20
C GLY A 8 9.03 1.34 -0.49
N PRO A 9 9.87 0.44 -1.03
CA PRO A 9 9.43 -0.66 -1.90
C PRO A 9 8.60 -1.74 -1.22
N GLY A 10 8.61 -1.80 0.12
CA GLY A 10 8.03 -2.94 0.87
C GLY A 10 6.54 -3.17 0.62
N LYS A 11 5.74 -2.11 0.45
CA LYS A 11 4.29 -2.23 0.19
C LYS A 11 4.04 -2.80 -1.20
N SER A 12 4.57 -2.17 -2.23
CA SER A 12 4.45 -2.62 -3.62
C SER A 12 4.96 -4.05 -3.82
N SER A 13 6.09 -4.41 -3.20
CA SER A 13 6.64 -5.77 -3.21
C SER A 13 5.70 -6.78 -2.52
N ALA A 14 5.13 -6.43 -1.36
CA ALA A 14 4.15 -7.27 -0.68
C ALA A 14 2.88 -7.46 -1.54
N GLY A 15 2.42 -6.41 -2.21
CA GLY A 15 1.28 -6.48 -3.14
C GLY A 15 1.52 -7.44 -4.30
N ASN A 16 2.71 -7.39 -4.91
CA ASN A 16 3.11 -8.33 -5.97
C ASN A 16 3.16 -9.77 -5.46
N THR A 17 3.69 -9.96 -4.25
CA THR A 17 3.76 -11.28 -3.59
C THR A 17 2.37 -11.84 -3.33
N ILE A 18 1.45 -11.03 -2.80
CA ILE A 18 0.05 -11.43 -2.54
C ILE A 18 -0.65 -11.82 -3.84
N LEU A 19 -0.45 -11.07 -4.92
CA LEU A 19 -1.09 -11.34 -6.22
C LEU A 19 -0.37 -12.40 -7.05
N GLY A 20 0.81 -12.86 -6.62
CA GLY A 20 1.64 -13.83 -7.35
C GLY A 20 2.19 -13.33 -8.68
N ARG A 21 2.25 -12.01 -8.90
CA ARG A 21 2.71 -11.39 -10.15
C ARG A 21 3.18 -9.95 -9.96
N ASN A 22 4.05 -9.47 -10.85
CA ASN A 22 4.60 -8.12 -10.81
C ASN A 22 3.65 -7.12 -11.49
N VAL A 23 2.80 -6.45 -10.70
CA VAL A 23 1.84 -5.44 -11.18
C VAL A 23 2.06 -4.06 -10.57
N PHE A 24 2.66 -4.00 -9.38
CA PHE A 24 3.12 -2.76 -8.76
C PHE A 24 4.59 -2.54 -9.09
N ASP A 25 4.94 -1.32 -9.50
CA ASP A 25 6.31 -0.92 -9.73
C ASP A 25 7.09 -0.90 -8.40
N VAL A 26 8.21 -1.61 -8.36
CA VAL A 26 9.10 -1.64 -7.20
C VAL A 26 10.39 -0.93 -7.59
N SER A 27 10.72 0.17 -6.91
CA SER A 27 12.03 0.80 -7.06
C SER A 27 12.86 0.69 -5.79
N HIS A 28 14.14 0.40 -5.98
CA HIS A 28 15.14 0.38 -4.89
C HIS A 28 15.68 1.78 -4.58
N ILE A 29 15.32 2.78 -5.39
CA ILE A 29 15.69 4.16 -5.16
C ILE A 29 14.69 4.74 -4.15
N PRO A 30 15.12 5.45 -3.09
CA PRO A 30 14.22 6.06 -2.10
C PRO A 30 13.47 7.29 -2.64
N VAL A 31 13.26 7.38 -3.95
CA VAL A 31 12.35 8.33 -4.57
C VAL A 31 10.98 7.66 -4.58
N SER A 32 9.97 8.35 -4.07
CA SER A 32 8.59 7.88 -3.97
C SER A 32 8.07 7.37 -5.31
N THR A 33 8.15 6.06 -5.58
CA THR A 33 7.58 5.49 -6.83
C THR A 33 6.09 5.24 -6.77
N THR A 34 5.47 5.33 -5.59
CA THR A 34 4.03 5.29 -5.42
C THR A 34 3.52 6.71 -5.12
N GLU A 35 3.58 7.59 -6.13
CA GLU A 35 2.97 8.93 -6.03
C GLU A 35 1.43 8.87 -5.99
N HIS A 36 0.85 7.75 -6.43
CA HIS A 36 -0.59 7.55 -6.55
C HIS A 36 -1.03 6.17 -6.06
N TYR A 37 -2.25 6.11 -5.52
CA TYR A 37 -2.92 4.88 -5.16
C TYR A 37 -3.06 3.97 -6.39
N LYS A 38 -2.59 2.72 -6.29
CA LYS A 38 -2.74 1.72 -7.35
C LYS A 38 -3.61 0.58 -6.83
N LYS A 39 -4.62 0.16 -7.61
CA LYS A 39 -5.47 -1.00 -7.29
C LYS A 39 -5.30 -2.05 -8.38
N HIS A 40 -4.98 -3.27 -7.97
CA HIS A 40 -4.97 -4.43 -8.85
C HIS A 40 -5.77 -5.57 -8.25
N ASP A 41 -6.51 -6.25 -9.12
CA ASP A 41 -7.26 -7.44 -8.78
C ASP A 41 -6.52 -8.70 -9.23
N GLY A 42 -6.76 -9.83 -8.58
CA GLY A 42 -6.23 -11.14 -8.95
C GLY A 42 -7.04 -12.27 -8.36
N ASN A 43 -6.81 -13.48 -8.85
CA ASN A 43 -7.34 -14.71 -8.26
C ASN A 43 -6.22 -15.42 -7.50
N VAL A 44 -6.40 -15.62 -6.20
CA VAL A 44 -5.42 -16.26 -5.31
C VAL A 44 -6.16 -17.39 -4.61
N ASP A 45 -5.72 -18.63 -4.82
CA ASP A 45 -6.35 -19.83 -4.25
C ASP A 45 -7.87 -19.91 -4.47
N GLY A 46 -8.32 -19.55 -5.68
CA GLY A 46 -9.74 -19.55 -6.05
C GLY A 46 -10.55 -18.38 -5.50
N ARG A 47 -9.93 -17.44 -4.78
CA ARG A 47 -10.56 -16.23 -4.27
C ARG A 47 -10.15 -15.01 -5.08
N LYS A 48 -11.14 -14.23 -5.52
CA LYS A 48 -10.91 -12.90 -6.09
C LYS A 48 -10.46 -11.94 -4.98
N ILE A 49 -9.26 -11.39 -5.13
CA ILE A 49 -8.65 -10.43 -4.20
C ILE A 49 -8.37 -9.12 -4.94
N SER A 50 -8.73 -8.01 -4.30
CA SER A 50 -8.26 -6.68 -4.68
C SER A 50 -7.17 -6.23 -3.71
N VAL A 51 -6.04 -5.77 -4.24
CA VAL A 51 -4.94 -5.18 -3.46
C VAL A 51 -4.80 -3.71 -3.86
N ILE A 52 -4.74 -2.83 -2.86
CA ILE A 52 -4.53 -1.39 -3.03
C ILE A 52 -3.19 -1.03 -2.40
N ASP A 53 -2.24 -0.63 -3.24
CA ASP A 53 -0.97 -0.01 -2.80
C ASP A 53 -1.20 1.47 -2.58
N THR A 54 -0.85 1.96 -1.39
CA THR A 54 -1.04 3.37 -1.01
C THR A 54 0.30 4.12 -1.05
N PRO A 55 0.25 5.46 -1.22
CA PRO A 55 1.38 6.32 -0.87
C PRO A 55 1.86 6.05 0.56
N GLY A 56 3.11 6.42 0.86
CA GLY A 56 3.64 6.27 2.20
C GLY A 56 2.94 7.19 3.20
N LEU A 57 2.42 6.62 4.28
CA LEU A 57 1.57 7.32 5.25
C LEU A 57 2.33 7.88 6.47
N PHE A 58 3.59 7.48 6.64
CA PHE A 58 4.37 7.79 7.85
C PHE A 58 5.67 8.53 7.51
N HIS A 59 5.57 9.61 6.73
CA HIS A 59 6.67 10.56 6.60
C HIS A 59 6.69 11.51 7.81
N THR A 60 7.89 11.85 8.28
CA THR A 60 8.10 12.80 9.39
C THR A 60 7.54 14.19 9.12
N SER A 61 7.29 14.53 7.84
CA SER A 61 6.69 15.79 7.40
C SER A 61 5.17 15.78 7.27
N MET A 62 4.50 14.64 7.47
CA MET A 62 3.05 14.51 7.27
C MET A 62 2.27 14.93 8.52
N SER A 63 1.28 15.81 8.38
CA SER A 63 0.41 16.21 9.49
C SER A 63 -0.62 15.12 9.83
N LYS A 64 -1.30 15.25 10.98
CA LYS A 64 -2.39 14.33 11.35
C LYS A 64 -3.56 14.44 10.38
N GLU A 65 -3.80 15.63 9.87
CA GLU A 65 -4.84 15.97 8.91
C GLU A 65 -4.57 15.30 7.56
N ASP A 66 -3.33 15.36 7.09
CA ASP A 66 -2.90 14.67 5.86
C ASP A 66 -3.02 13.15 6.00
N LEU A 67 -2.57 12.60 7.13
CA LEU A 67 -2.71 11.17 7.43
C LEU A 67 -4.18 10.74 7.41
N LYS A 68 -5.07 11.52 8.02
CA LYS A 68 -6.51 11.25 8.03
C LYS A 68 -7.12 11.33 6.62
N ALA A 69 -6.68 12.29 5.81
CA ALA A 69 -7.13 12.43 4.42
C ALA A 69 -6.72 11.22 3.56
N GLU A 70 -5.48 10.75 3.72
CA GLU A 70 -4.97 9.57 3.01
C GLU A 70 -5.71 8.29 3.46
N ILE A 71 -5.91 8.07 4.77
CA ILE A 71 -6.71 6.95 5.26
C ILE A 71 -8.13 7.01 4.68
N LYS A 72 -8.77 8.17 4.68
CA LYS A 72 -10.11 8.36 4.11
C LYS A 72 -10.14 8.01 2.62
N LYS A 73 -9.14 8.45 1.84
CA LYS A 73 -9.02 8.12 0.42
C LYS A 73 -8.83 6.62 0.20
N SER A 74 -8.03 5.96 1.05
CA SER A 74 -7.86 4.50 1.00
C SER A 74 -9.19 3.74 1.22
N VAL A 75 -10.02 4.21 2.16
CA VAL A 75 -11.34 3.64 2.44
C VAL A 75 -12.26 3.81 1.24
N GLN A 76 -12.31 5.01 0.65
CA GLN A 76 -13.10 5.30 -0.55
C GLN A 76 -12.72 4.40 -1.73
N MET A 77 -11.42 4.23 -1.99
CA MET A 77 -10.90 3.35 -3.04
C MET A 77 -11.22 1.87 -2.81
N SER A 78 -11.50 1.50 -1.56
CA SER A 78 -11.81 0.13 -1.14
C SER A 78 -13.31 -0.17 -1.00
N ALA A 79 -14.19 0.73 -1.46
CA ALA A 79 -15.64 0.58 -1.33
C ALA A 79 -16.13 -0.84 -1.71
N PRO A 80 -17.03 -1.45 -0.90
CA PRO A 80 -17.76 -0.89 0.25
C PRO A 80 -16.92 -0.69 1.52
N GLY A 81 -15.71 -1.22 1.54
CA GLY A 81 -14.75 -1.09 2.62
C GLY A 81 -13.67 -2.17 2.52
N PRO A 82 -12.51 -1.97 3.13
CA PRO A 82 -11.45 -2.94 3.06
C PRO A 82 -11.73 -4.09 4.04
N HIS A 83 -11.54 -5.32 3.58
CA HIS A 83 -11.58 -6.48 4.46
C HIS A 83 -10.38 -6.53 5.41
N VAL A 84 -9.24 -6.00 4.97
CA VAL A 84 -7.96 -6.04 5.68
C VAL A 84 -7.18 -4.76 5.36
N PHE A 85 -6.66 -4.12 6.40
CA PHE A 85 -5.52 -3.22 6.33
C PHE A 85 -4.27 -3.98 6.73
N LEU A 86 -3.26 -4.01 5.86
CA LEU A 86 -1.99 -4.68 6.12
C LEU A 86 -0.90 -3.62 6.33
N LEU A 87 -0.40 -3.51 7.55
CA LEU A 87 0.69 -2.60 7.90
C LEU A 87 2.05 -3.24 7.57
N VAL A 88 2.78 -2.63 6.65
CA VAL A 88 4.09 -3.09 6.19
C VAL A 88 5.19 -2.29 6.90
N ILE A 89 6.00 -2.99 7.68
CA ILE A 89 7.12 -2.43 8.46
C ILE A 89 8.41 -3.12 8.01
N ARG A 90 9.47 -2.35 7.74
CA ARG A 90 10.80 -2.91 7.46
C ARG A 90 11.51 -3.20 8.77
N LEU A 91 11.98 -4.44 8.94
CA LEU A 91 12.69 -4.89 10.15
C LEU A 91 13.99 -4.08 10.42
N GLU A 92 14.62 -3.57 9.37
CA GLU A 92 15.93 -2.91 9.45
C GLU A 92 15.86 -1.39 9.66
N GLN A 93 14.67 -0.78 9.69
CA GLN A 93 14.53 0.68 9.85
C GLN A 93 13.38 1.04 10.80
N PHE A 94 13.68 1.01 12.11
CA PHE A 94 12.89 1.68 13.14
C PHE A 94 13.49 3.07 13.42
N THR A 95 13.33 3.99 12.48
CA THR A 95 13.69 5.42 12.64
C THR A 95 12.69 6.30 11.91
#